data_AF-A0A4R2HQP0-F1
#
_entry.id   AF-A0A4R2HQP0-F1
#
_cell.length_a   1.000
_cell.length_b   1.000
_cell.length_c   1.000
_cell.angle_alpha   90.00
_cell.angle_beta   90.00
_cell.angle_gamma   90.00
#
_symmetry.space_group_name_H-M   'P 1'
#
loop_
_entity.id
_entity.type
_entity.pdbx_description
1 polymer ?
#
loop_
_entity_poly.entity_id
_entity_poly.type
_entity_poly.pdbx_seq_one_letter_code
_entity_poly.pdbx_strand_id
1 'polypeptide(L)'
;MLPNLNGIDATPDGKTLIVGHSPLGAVFLVDPLTGVSSAIEVTGGTITPGTPDGILLDGKTLWVVENFSERLVKIELSPDLTSGVIAAVVTSELFRVPATAAEDGNRLALVNARFDLGLPPPFGPGAPPGTDFDVVQIKKP
;
A
#
# COMPACT_ATOMS: atom_id res chain seq x y z
N MET A 1 -10.03 -16.00 -2.29
CA MET A 1 -8.67 -15.81 -2.84
C MET A 1 -8.36 -14.34 -2.70
N LEU A 2 -7.26 -13.97 -2.04
CA LEU A 2 -6.81 -12.58 -2.01
C LEU A 2 -6.30 -12.20 -3.41
N PRO A 3 -6.40 -10.92 -3.83
CA PRO A 3 -5.81 -10.47 -5.09
C PRO A 3 -4.30 -10.75 -5.10
N ASN A 4 -3.75 -11.00 -6.28
CA ASN A 4 -2.31 -11.27 -6.41
C ASN A 4 -1.51 -9.97 -6.44
N LEU A 5 -1.71 -9.18 -7.49
CA LEU A 5 -1.22 -7.81 -7.59
C LEU A 5 -2.29 -6.87 -7.05
N ASN A 6 -1.93 -6.06 -6.07
CA ASN A 6 -2.81 -5.10 -5.45
C ASN A 6 -2.03 -3.81 -5.18
N GLY A 7 -2.61 -2.68 -5.56
CA GLY A 7 -1.92 -1.40 -5.65
C GLY A 7 -1.04 -1.29 -6.91
N ILE A 8 -1.13 -0.14 -7.56
CA ILE A 8 -0.33 0.22 -8.74
C ILE A 8 -0.08 1.73 -8.71
N ASP A 9 1.13 2.12 -9.08
CA ASP A 9 1.46 3.52 -9.38
C ASP A 9 2.50 3.59 -10.50
N ALA A 10 2.64 4.75 -11.13
CA ALA A 10 3.54 4.97 -12.26
C ALA A 10 4.63 5.99 -11.93
N THR A 11 5.79 5.84 -12.55
CA THR A 11 6.78 6.93 -12.60
C THR A 11 6.17 8.15 -13.30
N PRO A 12 6.66 9.39 -13.03
CA PRO A 12 6.09 10.60 -13.65
C PRO A 12 6.13 10.60 -15.19
N ASP A 13 7.08 9.88 -15.79
CA ASP A 13 7.18 9.72 -17.24
C ASP A 13 6.37 8.53 -17.80
N GLY A 14 5.68 7.78 -16.93
CA GLY A 14 4.83 6.65 -17.27
C GLY A 14 5.57 5.44 -17.84
N LYS A 15 6.91 5.42 -17.80
CA LYS A 15 7.71 4.35 -18.42
C LYS A 15 7.85 3.11 -17.56
N THR A 16 7.63 3.24 -16.26
CA THR A 16 7.71 2.14 -15.31
C THR A 16 6.51 2.18 -14.38
N LEU A 17 5.87 1.03 -14.18
CA LEU A 17 4.87 0.83 -13.15
C LEU A 17 5.54 0.19 -11.94
N ILE A 18 5.07 0.53 -10.75
CA ILE A 18 5.29 -0.24 -9.53
C ILE A 18 3.97 -0.90 -9.18
N VAL A 19 4.01 -2.19 -8.82
CA VAL A 19 2.84 -2.91 -8.33
C VAL A 19 3.15 -3.56 -6.99
N GLY A 20 2.18 -3.54 -6.07
CA GLY A 20 2.23 -4.32 -4.84
C GLY A 20 1.79 -5.75 -5.12
N HIS A 21 2.37 -6.70 -4.38
CA HIS A 21 2.04 -8.12 -4.49
C HIS A 21 1.61 -8.64 -3.12
N SER A 22 0.30 -8.73 -2.87
CA SER A 22 -0.24 -9.02 -1.54
C SER A 22 0.27 -10.34 -0.99
N PRO A 23 0.16 -11.51 -1.68
CA PRO A 23 0.56 -12.78 -1.10
C PRO A 23 2.04 -12.89 -0.75
N LEU A 24 2.93 -12.22 -1.49
CA LEU A 24 4.37 -12.29 -1.27
C LEU A 24 4.86 -11.26 -0.25
N GLY A 25 4.11 -10.19 0.00
CA GLY A 25 4.66 -9.06 0.76
C GLY A 25 5.83 -8.44 0.00
N ALA A 26 5.61 -8.11 -1.28
CA ALA A 26 6.65 -7.61 -2.17
C ALA A 26 6.12 -6.53 -3.11
N VAL A 27 7.05 -5.80 -3.73
CA VAL A 27 6.77 -4.81 -4.77
C VAL A 27 7.60 -5.10 -6.00
N PHE A 28 7.05 -4.82 -7.18
CA PHE A 28 7.65 -5.16 -8.46
C PHE A 28 7.66 -3.95 -9.39
N LEU A 29 8.71 -3.81 -10.19
CA LEU A 29 8.69 -3.00 -11.40
C LEU A 29 7.99 -3.78 -12.50
N VAL A 30 7.20 -3.09 -13.31
CA VAL A 30 6.54 -3.64 -14.49
C VAL A 30 6.70 -2.68 -15.66
N ASP A 31 7.15 -3.20 -16.78
CA ASP A 31 7.13 -2.49 -18.06
C ASP A 31 5.67 -2.42 -18.56
N PRO A 32 5.09 -1.21 -18.75
CA PRO A 32 3.67 -1.05 -19.08
C PRO A 32 3.31 -1.54 -20.49
N LEU A 33 4.29 -1.71 -21.39
CA LEU A 33 4.05 -2.12 -22.77
C LEU A 33 4.12 -3.64 -22.94
N THR A 34 4.99 -4.30 -22.16
CA THR A 34 5.31 -5.72 -22.32
C THR A 34 4.84 -6.58 -21.14
N GLY A 35 4.61 -5.98 -19.97
CA GLY A 35 4.31 -6.69 -18.73
C GLY A 35 5.52 -7.39 -18.10
N VAL A 36 6.72 -7.25 -18.67
CA VAL A 36 7.95 -7.78 -18.08
C VAL A 36 8.10 -7.18 -16.69
N SER A 37 8.29 -8.06 -15.70
CA SER A 37 8.26 -7.69 -14.28
C SER A 37 9.53 -8.15 -13.57
N SER A 38 10.01 -7.35 -12.62
CA SER A 38 11.15 -7.69 -11.75
C SER A 38 10.89 -7.22 -10.33
N ALA A 39 11.31 -8.00 -9.34
CA ALA A 39 11.17 -7.61 -7.94
C ALA A 39 12.02 -6.37 -7.64
N ILE A 40 11.51 -5.50 -6.76
CA ILE A 40 12.31 -4.46 -6.11
C ILE A 40 12.87 -5.09 -4.83
N GLU A 41 14.20 -5.09 -4.68
CA GLU A 41 14.84 -5.63 -3.49
C GLU A 41 14.65 -4.68 -2.29
N VAL A 42 13.81 -5.07 -1.33
CA VAL A 42 13.53 -4.26 -0.14
C VAL A 42 14.25 -4.80 1.09
N THR A 43 14.97 -3.92 1.77
CA THR A 43 15.69 -4.22 3.03
C THR A 43 15.22 -3.32 4.18
N GLY A 44 15.83 -3.43 5.36
CA GLY A 44 15.49 -2.59 6.52
C GLY A 44 14.19 -2.96 7.25
N GLY A 45 13.54 -4.05 6.84
CA GLY A 45 12.31 -4.55 7.44
C GLY A 45 11.63 -5.57 6.54
N THR A 46 10.32 -5.71 6.68
CA THR A 46 9.51 -6.60 5.85
C THR A 46 8.17 -5.96 5.54
N ILE A 47 7.73 -6.07 4.30
CA ILE A 47 6.34 -5.89 3.90
C ILE A 47 5.61 -7.21 4.27
N THR A 48 4.62 -7.16 5.15
CA THR A 48 3.94 -8.31 5.74
C THR A 48 3.16 -9.06 4.65
N PRO A 49 3.54 -10.31 4.36
CA PRO A 49 2.83 -11.12 3.38
C PRO A 49 1.32 -11.22 3.66
N GLY A 50 0.52 -11.13 2.61
CA GLY A 50 -0.94 -11.17 2.63
C GLY A 50 -1.62 -9.81 2.86
N THR A 51 -0.89 -8.74 3.15
CA THR A 51 -1.49 -7.47 3.60
C THR A 51 -1.28 -6.23 2.71
N PRO A 52 -0.31 -6.15 1.77
CA PRO A 52 -0.21 -5.02 0.85
C PRO A 52 -1.48 -4.83 0.06
N ASP A 53 -1.97 -3.60 0.04
CA ASP A 53 -3.17 -3.20 -0.68
C ASP A 53 -2.78 -2.06 -1.63
N GLY A 54 -3.27 -0.84 -1.43
CA GLY A 54 -2.84 0.33 -2.19
C GLY A 54 -1.38 0.73 -1.96
N ILE A 55 -0.78 1.31 -2.99
CA ILE A 55 0.55 1.94 -2.94
C ILE A 55 0.48 3.36 -3.49
N LEU A 56 1.46 4.18 -3.13
CA LEU A 56 1.63 5.55 -3.64
C LEU A 56 3.12 5.83 -3.85
N LEU A 57 3.50 6.27 -5.04
CA LEU A 57 4.85 6.70 -5.39
C LEU A 57 4.94 8.23 -5.38
N ASP A 58 5.83 8.76 -4.54
CA ASP A 58 6.17 10.18 -4.48
C ASP A 58 7.67 10.34 -4.71
N GLY A 59 8.07 10.65 -5.95
CA GLY A 59 9.46 10.76 -6.36
C GLY A 59 10.22 9.44 -6.23
N LYS A 60 10.98 9.28 -5.14
CA LYS A 60 11.72 8.04 -4.80
C LYS A 60 11.25 7.44 -3.47
N THR A 61 10.17 7.96 -2.91
CA THR A 61 9.54 7.38 -1.74
C THR A 61 8.32 6.58 -2.17
N LEU A 62 8.28 5.30 -1.85
CA LEU A 62 7.14 4.42 -2.06
C LEU A 62 6.44 4.17 -0.72
N TRP A 63 5.15 4.46 -0.69
CA TRP A 63 4.29 4.14 0.43
C TRP A 63 3.50 2.88 0.12
N VAL A 64 3.53 1.91 1.03
CA VAL A 64 2.74 0.68 0.93
C VAL A 64 1.75 0.66 2.09
N VAL A 65 0.46 0.67 1.77
CA VAL A 65 -0.60 0.49 2.77
C VAL A 65 -0.79 -1.00 2.99
N GLU A 66 -0.77 -1.42 4.26
CA GLU A 66 -0.96 -2.81 4.62
C GLU A 66 -2.19 -2.95 5.51
N ASN A 67 -3.21 -3.60 4.95
CA ASN A 67 -4.58 -3.56 5.44
C ASN A 67 -4.75 -4.23 6.81
N PHE A 68 -4.76 -5.57 6.89
CA PHE A 68 -4.92 -6.32 8.14
C PHE A 68 -3.67 -6.26 9.04
N SER A 69 -2.56 -5.70 8.55
CA SER A 69 -1.42 -5.32 9.41
C SER A 69 -1.57 -3.91 9.99
N GLU A 70 -2.59 -3.15 9.57
CA GLU A 70 -2.94 -1.80 9.99
C GLU A 70 -1.73 -0.88 10.11
N ARG A 71 -0.93 -0.85 9.04
CA ARG A 71 0.31 -0.07 9.00
C ARG A 71 0.54 0.53 7.62
N LEU A 72 1.34 1.60 7.61
CA LEU A 72 1.83 2.25 6.40
C LEU A 72 3.35 2.14 6.40
N VAL A 73 3.91 1.54 5.34
CA VAL A 73 5.34 1.34 5.20
C VAL A 73 5.90 2.36 4.23
N LYS A 74 6.91 3.11 4.68
CA LYS A 74 7.70 4.02 3.86
C LYS A 74 8.95 3.32 3.36
N ILE A 75 9.13 3.28 2.06
CA ILE A 75 10.31 2.72 1.41
C ILE A 75 11.01 3.84 0.64
N GLU A 76 12.28 4.07 0.92
CA GLU A 76 13.12 4.94 0.09
C GLU A 76 13.77 4.08 -0.99
N LEU A 77 13.46 4.37 -2.26
CA LEU A 77 13.91 3.63 -3.43
C LEU A 77 15.26 4.15 -3.95
N SER A 78 16.03 3.24 -4.55
CA SER A 78 17.24 3.60 -5.28
C SER A 78 16.90 4.45 -6.53
N PRO A 79 17.87 5.20 -7.08
CA PRO A 79 17.64 6.02 -8.26
C PRO A 79 17.09 5.26 -9.48
N ASP A 80 17.50 4.01 -9.64
CA ASP A 80 17.06 3.08 -10.70
C ASP A 80 15.81 2.25 -10.32
N LEU A 81 15.26 2.46 -9.11
CA LEU A 81 14.06 1.80 -8.57
C LEU A 81 14.20 0.29 -8.34
N THR A 82 15.37 -0.31 -8.54
CA THR A 82 15.57 -1.76 -8.44
C THR A 82 15.70 -2.26 -7.00
N SER A 83 15.95 -1.35 -6.05
CA SER A 83 16.06 -1.64 -4.63
C SER A 83 15.45 -0.54 -3.77
N GLY A 84 15.24 -0.82 -2.49
CA GLY A 84 14.80 0.16 -1.52
C GLY A 84 15.05 -0.28 -0.08
N VAL A 85 14.92 0.67 0.84
CA VAL A 85 15.05 0.44 2.28
C VAL A 85 13.78 0.93 2.96
N ILE A 86 13.18 0.10 3.81
CA ILE A 86 12.11 0.54 4.70
C ILE A 86 12.69 1.55 5.67
N ALA A 87 12.31 2.82 5.49
CA ALA A 87 12.79 3.94 6.29
C ALA A 87 11.88 4.24 7.49
N ALA A 88 10.59 3.89 7.38
CA ALA A 88 9.64 4.03 8.48
C ALA A 88 8.48 3.02 8.35
N VAL A 89 7.93 2.64 9.50
CA VAL A 89 6.66 1.93 9.60
C VAL A 89 5.77 2.75 10.52
N VAL A 90 4.63 3.20 10.01
CA VAL A 90 3.67 4.02 10.74
C VAL A 90 2.50 3.15 11.15
N THR A 91 2.16 3.20 12.42
CA THR A 91 0.93 2.62 12.99
C THR A 91 0.10 3.72 13.64
N SER A 92 -1.21 3.49 13.75
CA SER A 92 -2.12 4.40 14.42
C SER A 92 -3.33 3.64 14.91
N GLU A 93 -3.86 4.00 16.09
CA GLU A 93 -5.16 3.51 16.56
C GLU A 93 -6.32 3.94 15.65
N LEU A 94 -6.08 4.91 14.75
CA LEU A 94 -7.06 5.36 13.75
C LEU A 94 -7.07 4.49 12.49
N PHE A 95 -6.06 3.65 12.27
CA PHE A 95 -6.06 2.73 11.14
C PHE A 95 -7.03 1.59 11.46
N ARG A 96 -8.04 1.44 10.59
CA ARG A 96 -9.12 0.46 10.72
C ARG A 96 -9.25 -0.29 9.39
N VAL A 97 -8.29 -1.18 9.18
CA VAL A 97 -8.02 -1.87 7.91
C VAL A 97 -7.91 -0.88 6.72
N PRO A 98 -6.88 -0.03 6.69
CA PRO A 98 -6.68 0.93 5.61
C PRO A 98 -6.36 0.19 4.30
N ALA A 99 -6.95 0.60 3.19
CA ALA A 99 -6.78 -0.09 1.90
C ALA A 99 -6.00 0.71 0.86
N THR A 100 -5.90 2.03 0.99
CA THR A 100 -5.10 2.85 0.05
C THR A 100 -4.72 4.18 0.69
N ALA A 101 -3.77 4.87 0.06
CA ALA A 101 -3.34 6.21 0.42
C ALA A 101 -3.35 7.13 -0.80
N ALA A 102 -3.67 8.40 -0.57
CA ALA A 102 -3.51 9.47 -1.55
C ALA A 102 -2.73 10.62 -0.92
N GLU A 103 -2.04 11.39 -1.76
CA GLU A 103 -1.33 12.59 -1.34
C GLU A 103 -2.28 13.77 -1.14
N ASP A 104 -2.10 14.52 -0.05
CA ASP A 104 -2.74 15.81 0.23
C ASP A 104 -1.69 16.81 0.72
N GLY A 105 -0.96 17.42 -0.23
CA GLY A 105 0.15 18.32 0.08
C GLY A 105 1.24 17.65 0.92
N ASN A 106 1.45 18.11 2.15
CA ASN A 106 2.42 17.51 3.08
C ASN A 106 1.85 16.37 3.93
N ARG A 107 0.67 15.85 3.57
CA ARG A 107 -0.04 14.78 4.26
C ARG A 107 -0.30 13.59 3.33
N LEU A 108 -0.61 12.47 3.96
CA LEU A 108 -1.18 11.29 3.32
C LEU A 108 -2.58 11.09 3.89
N ALA A 109 -3.54 10.85 3.01
CA ALA A 109 -4.92 10.52 3.33
C ALA A 109 -5.13 9.02 3.11
N LEU A 110 -5.32 8.26 4.20
CA LEU A 110 -5.52 6.81 4.17
C LEU A 110 -7.00 6.49 4.28
N VAL A 111 -7.51 5.65 3.37
CA VAL A 111 -8.93 5.25 3.36
C VAL A 111 -9.10 3.97 4.18
N ASN A 112 -9.86 4.04 5.28
CA ASN A 112 -10.22 2.87 6.08
C ASN A 112 -11.33 2.08 5.38
N ALA A 113 -11.02 0.89 4.88
CA ALA A 113 -11.98 0.05 4.16
C ALA A 113 -12.87 -0.79 5.08
N ARG A 114 -12.47 -0.95 6.36
CA ARG A 114 -13.23 -1.70 7.37
C ARG A 114 -13.55 -3.14 6.95
N PHE A 115 -12.62 -3.83 6.30
CA PHE A 115 -12.78 -5.21 5.86
C PHE A 115 -12.96 -6.20 7.02
N ASP A 116 -12.58 -5.81 8.24
CA ASP A 116 -12.89 -6.50 9.49
C ASP A 116 -14.40 -6.69 9.73
N LEU A 117 -15.24 -5.85 9.12
CA LEU A 117 -16.69 -5.93 9.25
C LEU A 117 -17.35 -6.91 8.28
N GLY A 118 -16.64 -7.37 7.25
CA GLY A 118 -17.23 -8.39 6.38
C GLY A 118 -16.58 -8.70 5.04
N LEU A 119 -15.30 -9.07 5.05
CA LEU A 119 -14.60 -9.50 3.84
C LEU A 119 -14.63 -11.04 3.63
N PRO A 120 -14.94 -11.53 2.41
CA PRO A 120 -15.54 -10.78 1.30
C PRO A 120 -17.05 -10.54 1.57
N PRO A 121 -17.66 -9.48 1.02
CA PRO A 121 -19.11 -9.30 1.14
C PRO A 121 -19.85 -10.52 0.55
N PRO A 122 -20.89 -11.08 1.20
CA PRO A 122 -21.61 -10.57 2.38
C PRO A 122 -21.21 -11.25 3.72
N PHE A 123 -20.05 -11.91 3.80
CA PHE A 123 -19.65 -12.64 5.02
C PHE A 123 -19.23 -11.67 6.14
N GLY A 124 -19.27 -12.09 7.40
CA GLY A 124 -18.91 -11.25 8.57
C GLY A 124 -20.11 -10.67 9.32
N PRO A 125 -19.88 -9.89 10.40
CA PRO A 125 -20.96 -9.28 11.18
C PRO A 125 -21.77 -8.24 10.38
N GLY A 126 -21.25 -7.80 9.22
CA GLY A 126 -21.74 -6.64 8.50
C GLY A 126 -21.36 -5.35 9.21
N ALA A 127 -21.71 -4.22 8.62
CA ALA A 127 -21.59 -2.91 9.26
C ALA A 127 -22.93 -2.58 9.98
N PRO A 128 -22.99 -2.61 11.33
CA PRO A 128 -24.21 -2.23 12.04
C PRO A 128 -24.62 -0.77 11.76
N PRO A 129 -25.89 -0.39 11.95
CA PRO A 129 -26.30 1.01 11.89
C PRO A 129 -25.45 1.90 12.80
N GLY A 130 -24.99 3.03 12.26
CA GLY A 130 -24.08 3.94 12.96
C GLY A 130 -22.59 3.64 12.79
N THR A 131 -22.23 2.59 12.04
CA THR A 131 -20.85 2.38 11.60
C THR A 131 -20.39 3.57 10.75
N ASP A 132 -19.23 4.12 11.10
CA ASP A 132 -18.56 5.16 10.36
C ASP A 132 -17.53 4.61 9.37
N PHE A 133 -17.34 5.34 8.29
CA PHE A 133 -16.24 5.16 7.34
C PHE A 133 -15.54 6.49 7.21
N ASP A 134 -14.22 6.46 7.21
CA ASP A 134 -13.42 7.66 7.31
C ASP A 134 -12.14 7.58 6.49
N VAL A 135 -11.52 8.76 6.39
CA VAL A 135 -10.19 8.94 5.83
C VAL A 135 -9.33 9.53 6.92
N VAL A 136 -8.23 8.86 7.24
CA VAL A 136 -7.27 9.32 8.24
C VAL A 136 -6.18 10.10 7.54
N GLN A 137 -6.00 11.36 7.91
CA GLN A 137 -4.89 12.16 7.42
C GLN A 137 -3.72 12.16 8.40
N ILE A 138 -2.54 11.79 7.92
CA ILE A 138 -1.29 11.88 8.66
C ILE A 138 -0.32 12.83 7.96
N LYS A 139 0.59 13.45 8.69
CA LYS A 139 1.74 14.15 8.05
C LYS A 139 2.68 13.11 7.47
N LYS A 140 3.30 13.41 6.33
CA LYS A 140 4.38 12.57 5.77
C LYS A 140 5.55 12.51 6.78
N PRO A 141 5.92 11.32 7.29
CA PRO A 141 7.06 11.14 8.20
C PRO A 141 8.41 11.16 7.49
#